data_AF-A0A662WW88-F1
#
_entry.id   AF-A0A662WW88-F1
#
_cell.length_a   1.000
_cell.length_b   1.000
_cell.length_c   1.000
_cell.angle_alpha   90.00
_cell.angle_beta   90.00
_cell.angle_gamma   90.00
#
_symmetry.space_group_name_H-M   'P 1'
#
loop_
_entity.id
_entity.type
_entity.pdbx_description
1 polymer ?
#
loop_
_entity_poly.entity_id
_entity_poly.type
_entity_poly.pdbx_seq_one_letter_code
_entity_poly.pdbx_strand_id
1 'polypeptide(L)'
;YRVDNLYEGPLDDECANAIRKCDVNGPLVMYISKMVPTSDKGRFYAFGRVFAGKVATGQKVRMLGPNYVPGKKTDLWVKNIQRTIIMMGRYVEQTPDIPAGNTCGLVGVDQYLLKSGTITTSETGHTIRTMKFSVSPVVRVAVEVKTAADLPKLVEGMKRLAKSDPMVLCYTEESGEHIIAGAGELHLEICLKDLQEEFMGGTEVKISEPVVSYRETVTGESSKTCLSKSPNKHNRLFCSGQPLGDELTDEIEEDKTEVGVRYDFKLRARYLADNHGWDVTDARKIWGYGPDGTGANLFVDQTKGVSYLNEIKESVLGGFNWATKDGVLCEEVVRGMRVNLLDVVLHADAIHRGMGQILPTTRRVVYACQLTSEPALMEPIFLVDIQCPQDAMGGCYGVLTRRRGHVFAEEQRPGTPMMQLKAYLPVNESFGFTADLRQNTGGKAFPQCIFDHYQAVGGDPTDTNNMAGKLVNGVRVRKGLNPDVPPLDRFYDKL
;
A
#
# COMPACT_ATOMS: atom_id res chain seq x y z
N TYR A 1 25.65 2.71 14.06
CA TYR A 1 24.32 2.45 14.65
C TYR A 1 23.18 2.57 13.64
N ARG A 2 23.15 3.57 12.73
CA ARG A 2 22.03 3.68 11.76
C ARG A 2 22.13 2.78 10.53
N VAL A 3 23.32 2.31 10.18
CA VAL A 3 23.56 1.52 8.95
C VAL A 3 22.69 0.27 8.91
N ASP A 4 22.59 -0.41 10.06
CA ASP A 4 21.92 -1.70 10.18
C ASP A 4 20.41 -1.58 9.90
N ASN A 5 19.81 -0.39 10.12
CA ASN A 5 18.40 -0.12 9.81
C ASN A 5 18.20 0.50 8.42
N LEU A 6 19.24 1.10 7.83
CA LEU A 6 19.15 1.89 6.60
C LEU A 6 19.52 1.09 5.35
N TYR A 7 20.48 0.17 5.43
CA TYR A 7 21.02 -0.52 4.26
C TYR A 7 20.36 -1.89 4.08
N GLU A 8 19.81 -2.17 2.90
CA GLU A 8 19.17 -3.47 2.63
C GLU A 8 20.17 -4.58 2.27
N GLY A 9 21.43 -4.23 1.99
CA GLY A 9 22.48 -5.17 1.66
C GLY A 9 23.18 -5.78 2.87
N PRO A 10 24.09 -6.74 2.64
CA PRO A 10 24.90 -7.33 3.69
C PRO A 10 25.77 -6.25 4.37
N LEU A 11 25.87 -6.31 5.70
CA LEU A 11 26.61 -5.33 6.49
C LEU A 11 28.13 -5.40 6.30
N ASP A 12 28.61 -6.48 5.68
CA ASP A 12 30.00 -6.69 5.33
C ASP A 12 30.39 -6.06 3.98
N ASP A 13 29.41 -5.51 3.23
CA ASP A 13 29.66 -4.87 1.93
C ASP A 13 30.52 -3.61 2.07
N GLU A 14 31.25 -3.27 1.01
CA GLU A 14 32.09 -2.08 0.93
C GLU A 14 31.24 -0.81 1.15
N CYS A 15 30.05 -0.78 0.56
CA CYS A 15 29.08 0.31 0.75
C CYS A 15 28.62 0.42 2.20
N ALA A 16 28.30 -0.69 2.87
CA ALA A 16 27.84 -0.67 4.26
C ALA A 16 28.94 -0.15 5.21
N ASN A 17 30.19 -0.59 4.99
CA ASN A 17 31.35 -0.13 5.74
C ASN A 17 31.66 1.35 5.48
N ALA A 18 31.53 1.81 4.24
CA ALA A 18 31.70 3.22 3.88
C ALA A 18 30.65 4.12 4.55
N ILE A 19 29.39 3.68 4.61
CA ILE A 19 28.31 4.38 5.34
C ILE A 19 28.62 4.40 6.84
N ARG A 20 29.12 3.29 7.41
CA ARG A 20 29.41 3.18 8.85
C ARG A 20 30.52 4.13 9.29
N LYS A 21 31.54 4.30 8.44
CA LYS A 21 32.65 5.23 8.68
C LYS A 21 32.34 6.67 8.23
N CYS A 22 31.24 6.88 7.50
CA CYS A 22 30.94 8.13 6.80
C CYS A 22 32.15 8.58 5.95
N ASP A 23 32.72 7.63 5.21
CA ASP A 23 33.96 7.86 4.47
C ASP A 23 33.70 8.78 3.28
N VAL A 24 34.46 9.86 3.20
CA VAL A 24 34.38 10.87 2.15
C VAL A 24 35.00 10.37 0.83
N ASN A 25 35.95 9.45 0.90
CA ASN A 25 36.67 8.89 -0.26
C ASN A 25 36.16 7.50 -0.67
N GLY A 26 35.20 6.95 0.07
CA GLY A 26 34.58 5.67 -0.25
C GLY A 26 33.61 5.74 -1.44
N PRO A 27 32.97 4.60 -1.80
CA PRO A 27 31.95 4.57 -2.82
C PRO A 27 30.80 5.53 -2.48
N LEU A 28 30.33 6.28 -3.48
CA LEU A 28 29.20 7.19 -3.30
C LEU A 28 27.99 6.37 -2.93
N VAL A 29 27.33 6.76 -1.84
CA VAL A 29 25.99 6.31 -1.47
C VAL A 29 25.20 7.52 -1.02
N MET A 30 24.18 7.89 -1.81
CA MET A 30 23.26 8.96 -1.49
C MET A 30 21.83 8.44 -1.52
N TYR A 31 21.02 8.83 -0.54
CA TYR A 31 19.58 8.54 -0.52
C TYR A 31 18.79 9.77 -0.92
N ILE A 32 17.88 9.62 -1.87
CA ILE A 32 16.90 10.65 -2.23
C ILE A 32 15.62 10.37 -1.45
N SER A 33 15.22 11.35 -0.64
CA SER A 33 14.04 11.24 0.22
C SER A 33 12.78 11.81 -0.41
N LYS A 34 12.91 12.91 -1.18
CA LYS A 34 11.78 13.59 -1.80
C LYS A 34 12.18 14.36 -3.05
N MET A 35 11.22 14.59 -3.93
CA MET A 35 11.38 15.45 -5.09
C MET A 35 10.76 16.80 -4.79
N VAL A 36 11.55 17.87 -4.86
CA VAL A 36 11.10 19.23 -4.57
C VAL A 36 10.74 19.92 -5.88
N PRO A 37 9.51 20.45 -6.02
CA PRO A 37 9.12 21.19 -7.21
C PRO A 37 9.97 22.46 -7.34
N THR A 38 10.28 22.83 -8.57
CA THR A 38 11.09 24.02 -8.87
C THR A 38 10.25 25.08 -9.55
N SER A 39 10.70 26.34 -9.50
CA SER A 39 10.06 27.45 -10.22
C SER A 39 10.10 27.25 -11.75
N ASP A 40 11.06 26.47 -12.25
CA ASP A 40 11.13 26.08 -13.65
C ASP A 40 10.11 24.97 -13.91
N LYS A 41 8.95 25.38 -14.46
CA LYS A 41 7.80 24.51 -14.75
C LYS A 41 8.22 23.18 -15.37
N GLY A 42 8.06 22.10 -14.60
CA GLY A 42 8.23 20.71 -15.06
C GLY A 42 9.54 20.03 -14.67
N ARG A 43 10.43 20.66 -13.90
CA ARG A 43 11.61 20.00 -13.33
C ARG A 43 11.50 19.90 -11.80
N PHE A 44 12.02 18.81 -11.27
CA PHE A 44 12.13 18.57 -9.83
C PHE A 44 13.59 18.50 -9.39
N TYR A 45 13.88 19.01 -8.21
CA TYR A 45 15.15 18.76 -7.53
C TYR A 45 15.02 17.51 -6.67
N ALA A 46 15.92 16.55 -6.86
CA ALA A 46 15.98 15.40 -5.98
C ALA A 46 16.69 15.80 -4.69
N PHE A 47 15.95 15.89 -3.59
CA PHE A 47 16.49 16.22 -2.28
C PHE A 47 16.86 14.95 -1.52
N GLY A 48 18.07 14.93 -0.96
CA GLY A 48 18.59 13.76 -0.31
C GLY A 48 19.78 14.03 0.60
N ARG A 49 20.35 12.94 1.10
CA ARG A 49 21.54 12.96 1.96
C ARG A 49 22.62 12.04 1.41
N VAL A 50 23.85 12.54 1.36
CA VAL A 50 25.04 11.74 1.06
C VAL A 50 25.47 11.02 2.33
N PHE A 51 25.44 9.70 2.31
CA PHE A 51 25.84 8.85 3.44
C PHE A 51 27.31 8.43 3.37
N ALA A 52 27.82 8.19 2.16
CA ALA A 52 29.21 7.85 1.89
C ALA A 52 29.67 8.46 0.55
N GLY A 53 30.97 8.70 0.41
CA GLY A 53 31.61 9.28 -0.76
C GLY A 53 31.36 10.78 -0.95
N LYS A 54 31.61 11.24 -2.18
CA LYS A 54 31.38 12.61 -2.64
C LYS A 54 30.55 12.58 -3.91
N VAL A 55 29.52 13.44 -3.96
CA VAL A 55 28.74 13.66 -5.18
C VAL A 55 29.26 14.91 -5.87
N ALA A 56 29.62 14.79 -7.14
CA ALA A 56 30.15 15.89 -7.94
C ALA A 56 29.29 16.18 -9.18
N THR A 57 29.27 17.44 -9.60
CA THR A 57 28.63 17.87 -10.85
C THR A 57 29.28 17.18 -12.06
N GLY A 58 28.47 16.58 -12.94
CA GLY A 58 28.94 15.83 -14.11
C GLY A 58 29.35 14.39 -13.84
N GLN A 59 29.35 13.95 -12.58
CA GLN A 59 29.73 12.58 -12.22
C GLN A 59 28.73 11.56 -12.76
N LYS A 60 29.25 10.47 -13.34
CA LYS A 60 28.45 9.31 -13.77
C LYS A 60 28.09 8.47 -12.56
N VAL A 61 26.80 8.30 -12.32
CA VAL A 61 26.26 7.57 -11.17
C VAL A 61 25.24 6.54 -11.59
N ARG A 62 25.01 5.55 -10.73
CA ARG A 62 23.96 4.55 -10.83
C ARG A 62 22.79 5.01 -9.96
N MET A 63 21.64 5.25 -10.56
CA MET A 63 20.39 5.56 -9.86
C MET A 63 19.60 4.27 -9.73
N LEU A 64 19.41 3.83 -8.49
CA LEU A 64 18.69 2.63 -8.11
C LEU A 64 17.28 3.04 -7.68
N GLY A 65 16.26 2.50 -8.36
CA GLY A 65 14.87 2.65 -7.94
C GLY A 65 14.56 1.82 -6.68
N PRO A 66 13.38 2.03 -6.06
CA PRO A 66 12.92 1.31 -4.88
C PRO A 66 12.93 -0.22 -5.00
N ASN A 67 12.64 -0.76 -6.19
CA ASN A 67 12.52 -2.20 -6.42
C ASN A 67 13.78 -2.81 -7.04
N TYR A 68 14.89 -2.06 -7.08
CA TYR A 68 16.15 -2.56 -7.63
C TYR A 68 16.68 -3.72 -6.78
N VAL A 69 17.04 -4.81 -7.44
CA VAL A 69 17.75 -5.94 -6.83
C VAL A 69 19.10 -6.10 -7.53
N PRO A 70 20.22 -6.16 -6.78
CA PRO A 70 21.55 -6.36 -7.36
C PRO A 70 21.58 -7.57 -8.30
N GLY A 71 22.19 -7.38 -9.47
CA GLY A 71 22.25 -8.40 -10.54
C GLY A 71 21.13 -8.30 -11.58
N LYS A 72 19.97 -7.70 -11.26
CA LYS A 72 18.95 -7.38 -12.27
C LYS A 72 19.20 -5.99 -12.86
N LYS A 73 18.85 -5.79 -14.14
CA LYS A 73 18.90 -4.47 -14.80
C LYS A 73 17.58 -3.68 -14.68
N THR A 74 16.57 -4.25 -14.03
CA THR A 74 15.29 -3.60 -13.74
C THR A 74 15.49 -2.50 -12.69
N ASP A 75 14.93 -1.31 -12.90
CA ASP A 75 15.07 -0.13 -12.02
C ASP A 75 16.51 0.38 -11.81
N LEU A 76 17.40 0.17 -12.79
CA LEU A 76 18.76 0.71 -12.81
C LEU A 76 18.95 1.71 -13.94
N TRP A 77 19.35 2.93 -13.59
CA TRP A 77 19.66 3.99 -14.55
C TRP A 77 21.08 4.50 -14.35
N VAL A 78 21.94 4.36 -15.37
CA VAL A 78 23.33 4.87 -15.32
C VAL A 78 23.41 6.17 -16.11
N LYS A 79 23.49 7.29 -15.39
CA LYS A 79 23.40 8.64 -15.97
C LYS A 79 24.30 9.62 -15.22
N ASN A 80 24.54 10.77 -15.83
CA ASN A 80 25.35 11.82 -15.24
C ASN A 80 24.47 12.79 -14.46
N ILE A 81 24.95 13.23 -13.29
CA ILE A 81 24.32 14.30 -12.52
C ILE A 81 24.59 15.63 -13.23
N GLN A 82 23.54 16.40 -13.53
CA GLN A 82 23.71 17.66 -14.25
C GLN A 82 24.35 18.73 -13.36
N ARG A 83 23.83 18.91 -12.14
CA ARG A 83 24.32 19.89 -11.16
C ARG A 83 24.01 19.42 -9.74
N THR A 84 24.94 19.70 -8.83
CA THR A 84 24.79 19.58 -7.38
C THR A 84 24.45 20.94 -6.78
N ILE A 85 23.44 21.00 -5.92
CA ILE A 85 22.96 22.23 -5.29
C ILE A 85 22.80 22.08 -3.78
N ILE A 86 23.04 23.16 -3.05
CA ILE A 86 22.65 23.30 -1.65
C ILE A 86 21.31 24.04 -1.61
N MET A 87 20.34 23.45 -0.92
CA MET A 87 18.98 23.98 -0.80
C MET A 87 18.88 24.87 0.46
N MET A 88 18.92 26.20 0.29
CA MET A 88 18.79 27.20 1.36
C MET A 88 17.32 27.64 1.52
N GLY A 89 16.41 26.68 1.59
CA GLY A 89 14.96 26.94 1.61
C GLY A 89 14.43 27.41 0.25
N ARG A 90 14.31 28.73 0.06
CA ARG A 90 13.83 29.32 -1.20
C ARG A 90 14.93 29.50 -2.25
N TYR A 91 16.17 29.67 -1.81
CA TYR A 91 17.31 29.87 -2.70
C TYR A 91 18.09 28.58 -2.88
N VAL A 92 18.67 28.41 -4.06
CA VAL A 92 19.54 27.28 -4.38
C VAL A 92 20.90 27.79 -4.79
N GLU A 93 21.94 27.23 -4.21
CA GLU A 93 23.33 27.58 -4.53
C GLU A 93 24.02 26.39 -5.18
N GLN A 94 24.65 26.62 -6.33
CA GLN A 94 25.36 25.57 -7.05
C GLN A 94 26.73 25.35 -6.42
N THR A 95 27.05 24.09 -6.17
CA THR A 95 28.35 23.68 -5.61
C THR A 95 28.98 22.61 -6.48
N PRO A 96 30.31 22.56 -6.60
CA PRO A 96 30.99 21.61 -7.46
C PRO A 96 30.90 20.17 -6.94
N ASP A 97 31.08 19.98 -5.63
CA ASP A 97 31.03 18.70 -4.95
C ASP A 97 30.45 18.82 -3.53
N ILE A 98 29.84 17.74 -3.05
CA ILE A 98 29.24 17.66 -1.70
C ILE A 98 29.70 16.36 -1.03
N PRO A 99 30.40 16.43 0.12
CA PRO A 99 30.91 15.26 0.82
C PRO A 99 29.86 14.58 1.69
N ALA A 100 30.16 13.32 2.05
CA ALA A 100 29.38 12.50 2.97
C ALA A 100 29.02 13.24 4.26
N GLY A 101 27.82 12.96 4.78
CA GLY A 101 27.26 13.58 5.97
C GLY A 101 26.25 14.68 5.66
N ASN A 102 26.35 15.35 4.50
CA ASN A 102 25.55 16.52 4.15
C ASN A 102 24.27 16.18 3.36
N THR A 103 23.28 17.07 3.48
CA THR A 103 22.08 17.08 2.63
C THR A 103 22.31 17.92 1.39
N CYS A 104 21.83 17.45 0.24
CA CYS A 104 21.95 18.16 -1.02
C CYS A 104 20.75 17.96 -1.94
N GLY A 105 20.61 18.87 -2.89
CA GLY A 105 19.73 18.73 -4.03
C GLY A 105 20.51 18.32 -5.27
N LEU A 106 19.92 17.48 -6.12
CA LEU A 106 20.45 17.11 -7.42
C LEU A 106 19.51 17.53 -8.55
N VAL A 107 20.10 18.00 -9.64
CA VAL A 107 19.38 18.35 -10.87
C VAL A 107 19.59 17.27 -11.94
N GLY A 108 18.52 16.89 -12.63
CA GLY A 108 18.55 15.92 -13.74
C GLY A 108 18.34 14.45 -13.33
N VAL A 109 17.85 14.22 -12.12
CA VAL A 109 17.53 12.89 -11.57
C VAL A 109 16.03 12.55 -11.68
N ASP A 110 15.21 13.58 -11.91
CA ASP A 110 13.75 13.57 -11.88
C ASP A 110 13.07 12.72 -12.95
N GLN A 111 13.76 12.44 -14.05
CA GLN A 111 13.25 11.56 -15.10
C GLN A 111 13.34 10.07 -14.72
N TYR A 112 14.25 9.72 -13.81
CA TYR A 112 14.60 8.33 -13.51
C TYR A 112 14.04 7.86 -12.17
N LEU A 113 13.93 8.77 -11.20
CA LEU A 113 13.38 8.49 -9.88
C LEU A 113 12.03 9.20 -9.70
N LEU A 114 11.05 8.46 -9.20
CA LEU A 114 9.70 8.96 -8.92
C LEU A 114 9.63 9.64 -7.54
N LYS A 115 9.83 8.88 -6.46
CA LYS A 115 9.67 9.37 -5.07
C LYS A 115 10.98 9.31 -4.30
N SER A 116 11.45 8.08 -4.09
CA SER A 116 12.69 7.76 -3.41
C SER A 116 13.59 6.93 -4.31
N GLY A 117 14.87 6.93 -3.99
CA GLY A 117 15.85 6.12 -4.70
C GLY A 117 17.22 6.25 -4.06
N THR A 118 18.10 5.33 -4.42
CA THR A 118 19.47 5.31 -3.93
C THR A 118 20.40 5.58 -5.09
N ILE A 119 21.35 6.48 -4.92
CA ILE A 119 22.40 6.77 -5.90
C ILE A 119 23.69 6.16 -5.41
N THR A 120 24.33 5.36 -6.27
CA THR A 120 25.61 4.72 -5.98
C THR A 120 26.62 4.87 -7.11
N THR A 121 27.91 4.73 -6.78
CA THR A 121 28.95 4.46 -7.80
C THR A 121 29.37 3.01 -7.86
N SER A 122 29.22 2.25 -6.75
CA SER A 122 29.61 0.84 -6.69
C SER A 122 28.67 -0.05 -7.51
N GLU A 123 29.24 -1.09 -8.13
CA GLU A 123 28.46 -2.07 -8.88
C GLU A 123 27.70 -3.07 -8.01
N THR A 124 28.22 -3.33 -6.81
CA THR A 124 27.64 -4.21 -5.80
C THR A 124 26.66 -3.48 -4.88
N GLY A 125 26.48 -2.16 -5.06
CA GLY A 125 25.66 -1.33 -4.18
C GLY A 125 24.19 -1.77 -4.15
N HIS A 126 23.70 -2.02 -2.93
CA HIS A 126 22.29 -2.25 -2.63
C HIS A 126 21.54 -0.94 -2.38
N THR A 127 20.21 -1.03 -2.41
CA THR A 127 19.29 0.06 -2.07
C THR A 127 19.33 0.37 -0.58
N ILE A 128 19.10 1.64 -0.26
CA ILE A 128 18.73 2.07 1.10
C ILE A 128 17.23 1.82 1.26
N ARG A 129 16.86 1.31 2.44
CA ARG A 129 15.48 1.00 2.82
C ARG A 129 14.61 2.22 2.58
N THR A 130 13.59 2.05 1.75
CA THR A 130 12.66 3.13 1.43
C THR A 130 11.84 3.50 2.66
N MET A 131 11.49 4.78 2.76
CA MET A 131 10.59 5.22 3.82
C MET A 131 9.21 4.60 3.59
N LYS A 132 8.81 3.76 4.55
CA LYS A 132 7.42 3.32 4.68
C LYS A 132 6.70 4.37 5.49
N PHE A 133 5.66 4.94 4.90
CA PHE A 133 4.81 5.86 5.61
C PHE A 133 3.79 5.03 6.39
N SER A 134 3.67 5.30 7.70
CA SER A 134 2.70 4.61 8.55
C SER A 134 1.24 4.89 8.17
N VAL A 135 0.99 5.93 7.35
CA VAL A 135 -0.36 6.36 7.00
C VAL A 135 -0.71 5.87 5.61
N SER A 136 -1.74 5.03 5.52
CA SER A 136 -2.26 4.56 4.24
C SER A 136 -3.17 5.64 3.62
N PRO A 137 -3.13 5.87 2.29
CA PRO A 137 -4.06 6.78 1.63
C PRO A 137 -5.44 6.12 1.53
N VAL A 138 -6.32 6.48 2.46
CA VAL A 138 -7.64 5.86 2.64
C VAL A 138 -8.76 6.59 1.91
N VAL A 139 -8.58 7.87 1.58
CA VAL A 139 -9.57 8.68 0.87
C VAL A 139 -9.16 8.79 -0.60
N ARG A 140 -10.06 8.42 -1.50
CA ARG A 140 -9.89 8.50 -2.96
C ARG A 140 -10.90 9.43 -3.59
N VAL A 141 -10.50 10.08 -4.67
CA VAL A 141 -11.38 10.88 -5.53
C VAL A 141 -11.07 10.56 -6.99
N ALA A 142 -12.12 10.43 -7.79
CA ALA A 142 -12.02 10.34 -9.24
C ALA A 142 -11.93 11.74 -9.85
N VAL A 143 -11.01 11.89 -10.79
CA VAL A 143 -10.60 13.18 -11.34
C VAL A 143 -10.70 13.13 -12.86
N GLU A 144 -11.56 13.96 -13.44
CA GLU A 144 -11.81 13.97 -14.89
C GLU A 144 -11.61 15.36 -15.48
N VAL A 145 -11.03 15.43 -16.68
CA VAL A 145 -10.94 16.70 -17.40
C VAL A 145 -12.31 17.14 -17.93
N LYS A 146 -12.63 18.44 -17.82
CA LYS A 146 -13.84 18.99 -18.46
C LYS A 146 -13.78 18.89 -19.99
N THR A 147 -12.59 19.07 -20.55
CA THR A 147 -12.33 19.04 -21.99
C THR A 147 -11.40 17.88 -22.32
N ALA A 148 -11.82 17.00 -23.23
CA ALA A 148 -11.04 15.81 -23.61
C ALA A 148 -9.63 16.13 -24.15
N ALA A 149 -9.43 17.31 -24.73
CA ALA A 149 -8.13 17.77 -25.23
C ALA A 149 -7.07 17.95 -24.13
N ASP A 150 -7.49 18.16 -22.87
CA ASP A 150 -6.60 18.39 -21.74
C ASP A 150 -6.22 17.11 -21.00
N LEU A 151 -6.70 15.94 -21.44
CA LEU A 151 -6.37 14.64 -20.84
C LEU A 151 -4.85 14.37 -20.73
N PRO A 152 -4.01 14.69 -21.75
CA PRO A 152 -2.56 14.52 -21.62
C PRO A 152 -1.95 15.39 -20.52
N LYS A 153 -2.52 16.58 -20.28
CA LYS A 153 -2.06 17.48 -19.20
C LYS A 153 -2.44 16.93 -17.83
N LEU A 154 -3.61 16.32 -17.70
CA LEU A 154 -4.02 15.67 -16.45
C LEU A 154 -3.09 14.49 -16.11
N VAL A 155 -2.83 13.60 -17.08
CA VAL A 155 -1.94 12.44 -16.85
C VAL A 155 -0.53 12.88 -16.47
N GLU A 156 0.01 13.90 -17.13
CA GLU A 156 1.31 14.47 -16.78
C GLU A 156 1.27 15.19 -15.42
N GLY A 157 0.20 15.92 -15.12
CA GLY A 157 -0.01 16.61 -13.86
C GLY A 157 -0.10 15.64 -12.68
N MET A 158 -0.83 14.54 -12.83
CA MET A 158 -0.92 13.47 -11.83
C MET A 158 0.44 12.81 -11.56
N LYS A 159 1.23 12.56 -12.61
CA LYS A 159 2.61 12.06 -12.45
C LYS A 159 3.47 13.02 -11.66
N ARG A 160 3.30 14.33 -11.86
CA ARG A 160 4.03 15.37 -11.13
C ARG A 160 3.58 15.50 -9.68
N LEU A 161 2.27 15.45 -9.44
CA LEU A 161 1.70 15.42 -8.09
C LEU A 161 2.24 14.24 -7.28
N ALA A 162 2.23 13.03 -7.88
CA ALA A 162 2.76 11.82 -7.25
C ALA A 162 4.28 11.87 -6.99
N LYS A 163 5.04 12.74 -7.67
CA LYS A 163 6.46 12.99 -7.37
C LYS A 163 6.64 14.00 -6.23
N SER A 164 5.80 15.04 -6.21
CA SER A 164 5.87 16.12 -5.22
C SER A 164 5.51 15.62 -3.82
N ASP A 165 4.41 14.87 -3.71
CA ASP A 165 3.94 14.33 -2.44
C ASP A 165 4.16 12.79 -2.35
N PRO A 166 4.96 12.31 -1.39
CA PRO A 166 5.18 10.89 -1.18
C PRO A 166 3.91 10.11 -0.77
N MET A 167 2.95 10.76 -0.12
CA MET A 167 1.73 10.14 0.44
C MET A 167 0.63 9.96 -0.60
N VAL A 168 0.65 10.77 -1.66
CA VAL A 168 -0.36 10.72 -2.71
C VAL A 168 -0.10 9.50 -3.61
N LEU A 169 -1.16 8.75 -3.88
CA LEU A 169 -1.18 7.71 -4.91
C LEU A 169 -2.06 8.17 -6.05
N CYS A 170 -1.47 8.23 -7.24
CA CYS A 170 -2.17 8.53 -8.48
C CYS A 170 -2.11 7.27 -9.37
N TYR A 171 -3.25 6.72 -9.73
CA TYR A 171 -3.33 5.58 -10.64
C TYR A 171 -4.59 5.69 -11.50
N THR A 172 -4.61 4.93 -12.59
CA THR A 172 -5.79 4.82 -13.46
C THR A 172 -6.40 3.44 -13.24
N GLU A 173 -7.70 3.39 -12.96
CA GLU A 173 -8.43 2.13 -12.84
C GLU A 173 -8.69 1.50 -14.22
N GLU A 174 -9.05 0.21 -14.25
CA GLU A 174 -9.39 -0.49 -15.50
C GLU A 174 -10.64 0.09 -16.19
N SER A 175 -11.51 0.75 -15.42
CA SER A 175 -12.64 1.55 -15.90
C SER A 175 -12.21 2.76 -16.76
N GLY A 176 -10.94 3.15 -16.69
CA GLY A 176 -10.41 4.35 -17.33
C GLY A 176 -10.49 5.60 -16.44
N GLU A 177 -11.04 5.49 -15.23
CA GLU A 177 -11.08 6.59 -14.27
C GLU A 177 -9.69 6.88 -13.68
N HIS A 178 -9.37 8.17 -13.56
CA HIS A 178 -8.13 8.63 -12.93
C HIS A 178 -8.38 8.90 -11.45
N ILE A 179 -7.74 8.12 -10.59
CA ILE A 179 -7.94 8.18 -9.14
C ILE A 179 -6.75 8.86 -8.47
N ILE A 180 -7.05 9.76 -7.55
CA ILE A 180 -6.08 10.35 -6.61
C ILE A 180 -6.50 9.94 -5.20
N ALA A 181 -5.60 9.25 -4.51
CA ALA A 181 -5.78 8.83 -3.14
C ALA A 181 -4.83 9.58 -2.20
N GLY A 182 -5.36 10.01 -1.06
CA GLY A 182 -4.64 10.75 -0.03
C GLY A 182 -4.98 10.26 1.38
N ALA A 183 -4.17 10.70 2.35
CA ALA A 183 -4.31 10.34 3.76
C ALA A 183 -5.60 10.86 4.43
N GLY A 184 -6.19 11.95 3.93
CA GLY A 184 -7.39 12.55 4.52
C GLY A 184 -7.95 13.68 3.65
N GLU A 185 -9.11 14.21 4.05
CA GLU A 185 -9.86 15.22 3.29
C GLU A 185 -9.04 16.48 2.99
N LEU A 186 -8.46 17.11 4.02
CA LEU A 186 -7.66 18.33 3.86
C LEU A 186 -6.44 18.12 2.96
N HIS A 187 -5.77 16.98 3.12
CA HIS A 187 -4.60 16.66 2.30
C HIS A 187 -5.01 16.52 0.83
N LEU A 188 -6.12 15.83 0.56
CA LEU A 188 -6.63 15.67 -0.79
C LEU A 188 -7.09 17.00 -1.42
N GLU A 189 -7.71 17.88 -0.63
CA GLU A 189 -8.11 19.23 -1.07
C GLU A 189 -6.89 20.06 -1.53
N ILE A 190 -5.79 20.02 -0.75
CA ILE A 190 -4.54 20.70 -1.12
C ILE A 190 -3.96 20.07 -2.40
N CYS A 191 -3.90 18.74 -2.49
CA CYS A 191 -3.38 18.05 -3.67
C CYS A 191 -4.17 18.36 -4.94
N LEU A 192 -5.50 18.46 -4.84
CA LEU A 192 -6.37 18.82 -5.95
C LEU A 192 -6.16 20.28 -6.37
N LYS A 193 -5.97 21.18 -5.41
CA LYS A 193 -5.63 22.58 -5.67
C LYS A 193 -4.28 22.71 -6.37
N ASP A 194 -3.25 22.04 -5.88
CA ASP A 194 -1.91 22.03 -6.49
C ASP A 194 -1.94 21.44 -7.91
N LEU A 195 -2.75 20.38 -8.12
CA LEU A 195 -2.99 19.82 -9.45
C LEU A 195 -3.58 20.84 -10.42
N GLN A 196 -4.61 21.57 -10.01
CA GLN A 196 -5.28 22.56 -10.85
C GLN A 196 -4.39 23.80 -11.10
N GLU A 197 -3.84 24.40 -10.04
CA GLU A 197 -3.12 25.67 -10.11
C GLU A 197 -1.69 25.51 -10.65
N GLU A 198 -0.91 24.56 -10.12
CA GLU A 198 0.51 24.45 -10.42
C GLU A 198 0.80 23.49 -11.59
N PHE A 199 0.18 22.31 -11.59
CA PHE A 199 0.56 21.23 -12.52
C PHE A 199 -0.22 21.26 -13.84
N MET A 200 -1.49 21.65 -13.83
CA MET A 200 -2.34 21.76 -15.03
C MET A 200 -2.44 23.19 -15.58
N GLY A 201 -1.88 24.19 -14.89
CA GLY A 201 -1.83 25.58 -15.37
C GLY A 201 -3.18 26.29 -15.35
N GLY A 202 -4.02 26.00 -14.36
CA GLY A 202 -5.32 26.61 -14.14
C GLY A 202 -6.49 25.96 -14.90
N THR A 203 -6.29 24.77 -15.48
CA THR A 203 -7.40 24.02 -16.11
C THR A 203 -8.32 23.45 -15.04
N GLU A 204 -9.61 23.73 -15.16
CA GLU A 204 -10.62 23.20 -14.25
C GLU A 204 -10.85 21.71 -14.49
N VAL A 205 -10.91 20.97 -13.38
CA VAL A 205 -11.07 19.52 -13.37
C VAL A 205 -12.38 19.17 -12.67
N LYS A 206 -13.12 18.19 -13.17
CA LYS A 206 -14.28 17.62 -12.48
C LYS A 206 -13.78 16.65 -11.42
N ILE A 207 -14.26 16.85 -10.20
CA ILE A 207 -13.83 16.13 -9.01
C ILE A 207 -15.07 15.40 -8.50
N SER A 208 -15.00 14.07 -8.36
CA SER A 208 -16.07 13.29 -7.75
C SER A 208 -16.15 13.53 -6.24
N GLU A 209 -17.21 13.06 -5.61
CA GLU A 209 -17.25 13.02 -4.15
C GLU A 209 -16.12 12.14 -3.60
N PRO A 210 -15.52 12.50 -2.45
CA PRO A 210 -14.54 11.68 -1.77
C PRO A 210 -15.13 10.34 -1.34
N VAL A 211 -14.38 9.29 -1.58
CA VAL A 211 -14.77 7.92 -1.31
C VAL A 211 -13.72 7.26 -0.43
N VAL A 212 -14.15 6.34 0.42
CA VAL A 212 -13.24 5.53 1.22
C VAL A 212 -12.83 4.25 0.48
N SER A 213 -11.56 3.89 0.59
CA SER A 213 -11.05 2.57 0.21
C SER A 213 -11.31 1.57 1.32
N TYR A 214 -12.14 0.58 1.01
CA TYR A 214 -12.45 -0.53 1.92
C TYR A 214 -11.44 -1.67 1.72
N ARG A 215 -11.49 -2.67 2.60
CA ARG A 215 -10.85 -3.96 2.39
C ARG A 215 -11.89 -5.05 2.48
N GLU A 216 -11.67 -6.16 1.79
CA GLU A 216 -12.51 -7.34 1.93
C GLU A 216 -11.81 -8.36 2.82
N THR A 217 -12.55 -9.06 3.67
CA THR A 217 -11.98 -10.07 4.55
C THR A 217 -12.91 -11.27 4.68
N VAL A 218 -12.49 -12.25 5.47
CA VAL A 218 -13.25 -13.44 5.83
C VAL A 218 -13.21 -13.56 7.36
N THR A 219 -14.33 -13.87 8.01
CA THR A 219 -14.38 -14.00 9.47
C THR A 219 -14.39 -15.46 9.94
N GLY A 220 -14.86 -16.36 9.09
CA GLY A 220 -15.04 -17.78 9.42
C GLY A 220 -14.20 -18.70 8.55
N GLU A 221 -14.10 -19.97 8.95
CA GLU A 221 -13.55 -21.00 8.06
C GLU A 221 -14.56 -21.34 6.96
N SER A 222 -14.02 -21.73 5.80
CA SER A 222 -14.83 -22.13 4.66
C SER A 222 -15.76 -23.30 5.01
N SER A 223 -17.07 -23.08 4.84
CA SER A 223 -18.11 -24.09 5.11
C SER A 223 -17.98 -25.38 4.30
N LYS A 224 -17.28 -25.35 3.17
CA LYS A 224 -17.05 -26.52 2.30
C LYS A 224 -15.79 -26.35 1.47
N THR A 225 -15.16 -27.45 1.10
CA THR A 225 -14.05 -27.44 0.14
C THR A 225 -14.51 -26.89 -1.20
N CYS A 226 -13.84 -25.83 -1.66
CA CYS A 226 -14.14 -25.18 -2.91
C CYS A 226 -13.38 -25.85 -4.06
N LEU A 227 -14.11 -26.19 -5.13
CA LEU A 227 -13.56 -26.79 -6.34
C LEU A 227 -13.70 -25.84 -7.51
N SER A 228 -12.62 -25.68 -8.28
CA SER A 228 -12.68 -25.07 -9.60
C SER A 228 -11.95 -25.91 -10.64
N LYS A 229 -12.53 -25.99 -11.84
CA LYS A 229 -11.99 -26.69 -13.01
C LYS A 229 -11.35 -25.68 -13.97
N SER A 230 -10.31 -26.12 -14.68
CA SER A 230 -9.75 -25.34 -15.79
C SER A 230 -10.71 -25.24 -16.97
N PRO A 231 -10.56 -24.22 -17.84
CA PRO A 231 -11.34 -24.11 -19.07
C PRO A 231 -11.33 -25.38 -19.92
N ASN A 232 -10.19 -26.08 -19.97
CA ASN A 232 -10.07 -27.38 -20.64
C ASN A 232 -10.63 -28.59 -19.84
N LYS A 233 -11.17 -28.37 -18.64
CA LYS A 233 -11.75 -29.37 -17.71
C LYS A 233 -10.80 -30.47 -17.22
N HIS A 234 -9.52 -30.43 -17.58
CA HIS A 234 -8.54 -31.44 -17.20
C HIS A 234 -7.89 -31.19 -15.83
N ASN A 235 -7.75 -29.93 -15.43
CA ASN A 235 -7.16 -29.57 -14.14
C ASN A 235 -8.23 -29.17 -13.14
N ARG A 236 -8.01 -29.52 -11.88
CA ARG A 236 -8.92 -29.24 -10.77
C ARG A 236 -8.12 -28.78 -9.56
N LEU A 237 -8.56 -27.69 -8.94
CA LEU A 237 -7.99 -27.17 -7.69
C LEU A 237 -9.03 -27.29 -6.59
N PHE A 238 -8.63 -27.86 -5.46
CA PHE A 238 -9.44 -27.96 -4.25
C PHE A 238 -8.81 -27.09 -3.18
N CYS A 239 -9.51 -26.03 -2.76
CA CYS A 239 -9.02 -25.11 -1.73
C CYS A 239 -10.04 -24.90 -0.61
N SER A 240 -9.56 -24.40 0.53
CA SER A 240 -10.38 -23.84 1.60
C SER A 240 -9.84 -22.46 2.00
N GLY A 241 -10.74 -21.57 2.43
CA GLY A 241 -10.41 -20.28 3.03
C GLY A 241 -10.50 -20.33 4.55
N GLN A 242 -9.68 -19.54 5.23
CA GLN A 242 -9.77 -19.28 6.66
C GLN A 242 -9.24 -17.86 6.97
N PRO A 243 -9.69 -17.23 8.06
CA PRO A 243 -9.15 -15.94 8.49
C PRO A 243 -7.69 -16.08 8.94
N LEU A 244 -6.93 -15.00 8.74
CA LEU A 244 -5.67 -14.75 9.44
C LEU A 244 -5.98 -13.98 10.73
N GLY A 245 -5.24 -14.25 11.80
CA GLY A 245 -5.36 -13.47 13.03
C GLY A 245 -4.93 -12.03 12.80
N ASP A 246 -5.63 -11.08 13.43
CA ASP A 246 -5.41 -9.65 13.25
C ASP A 246 -3.94 -9.27 13.54
N GLU A 247 -3.37 -9.79 14.63
CA GLU A 247 -1.96 -9.57 15.00
C GLU A 247 -0.99 -9.97 13.88
N LEU A 248 -1.24 -11.11 13.22
CA LEU A 248 -0.41 -11.56 12.10
C LEU A 248 -0.59 -10.67 10.87
N THR A 249 -1.81 -10.18 10.62
CA THR A 249 -2.05 -9.27 9.49
C THR A 249 -1.32 -7.94 9.66
N ASP A 250 -1.34 -7.39 10.87
CA ASP A 250 -0.64 -6.15 11.21
C ASP A 250 0.89 -6.34 11.12
N GLU A 251 1.43 -7.45 11.64
CA GLU A 251 2.86 -7.75 11.53
C GLU A 251 3.33 -7.90 10.07
N ILE A 252 2.47 -8.41 9.18
CA ILE A 252 2.77 -8.51 7.74
C ILE A 252 2.75 -7.11 7.10
N GLU A 253 1.77 -6.27 7.41
CA GLU A 253 1.66 -4.91 6.85
C GLU A 253 2.76 -3.97 7.34
N GLU A 254 3.21 -4.13 8.59
CA GLU A 254 4.39 -3.46 9.13
C GLU A 254 5.71 -3.98 8.52
N ASP A 255 5.64 -5.03 7.71
CA ASP A 255 6.77 -5.72 7.09
C ASP A 255 7.83 -6.12 8.13
N LYS A 256 7.35 -6.75 9.21
CA LYS A 256 8.21 -7.33 10.24
C LYS A 256 9.13 -8.37 9.61
N THR A 257 10.41 -8.35 9.97
CA THR A 257 11.45 -9.12 9.26
C THR A 257 11.20 -10.62 9.39
N GLU A 258 10.71 -11.06 10.53
CA GLU A 258 10.46 -12.45 10.91
C GLU A 258 9.32 -13.09 10.10
N VAL A 259 8.33 -12.29 9.67
CA VAL A 259 7.17 -12.74 8.89
C VAL A 259 7.37 -12.48 7.39
N GLY A 260 8.37 -11.68 7.02
CA GLY A 260 8.63 -11.27 5.64
C GLY A 260 8.92 -12.43 4.67
N VAL A 261 8.65 -12.20 3.39
CA VAL A 261 8.86 -13.20 2.32
C VAL A 261 10.34 -13.55 2.14
N ARG A 262 11.24 -12.60 2.43
CA ARG A 262 12.68 -12.74 2.26
C ARG A 262 13.37 -13.48 3.42
N TYR A 263 12.67 -13.69 4.54
CA TYR A 263 13.23 -14.38 5.70
C TYR A 263 13.32 -15.89 5.47
N ASP A 264 14.25 -16.55 6.15
CA ASP A 264 14.40 -18.00 6.02
C ASP A 264 13.10 -18.71 6.41
N PHE A 265 12.61 -19.56 5.51
CA PHE A 265 11.31 -20.21 5.65
C PHE A 265 11.23 -21.12 6.90
N LYS A 266 12.35 -21.65 7.40
CA LYS A 266 12.35 -22.47 8.63
C LYS A 266 12.26 -21.60 9.88
N LEU A 267 12.97 -20.48 9.90
CA LEU A 267 12.91 -19.52 11.01
C LEU A 267 11.54 -18.85 11.06
N ARG A 268 11.00 -18.43 9.91
CA ARG A 268 9.63 -17.94 9.80
C ARG A 268 8.61 -18.94 10.32
N ALA A 269 8.76 -20.21 9.95
CA ALA A 269 7.84 -21.25 10.40
C ALA A 269 7.87 -21.50 11.92
N ARG A 270 9.03 -21.35 12.56
CA ARG A 270 9.13 -21.40 14.03
C ARG A 270 8.46 -20.20 14.66
N TYR A 271 8.74 -18.99 14.15
CA TYR A 271 8.13 -17.77 14.65
C TYR A 271 6.59 -17.81 14.58
N LEU A 272 6.03 -18.26 13.45
CA LEU A 272 4.59 -18.42 13.29
C LEU A 272 4.00 -19.48 14.23
N ALA A 273 4.74 -20.55 14.52
CA ALA A 273 4.29 -21.58 15.46
C ALA A 273 4.32 -21.08 16.92
N ASP A 274 5.41 -20.41 17.30
CA ASP A 274 5.64 -19.97 18.68
C ASP A 274 4.73 -18.79 19.08
N ASN A 275 4.51 -17.83 18.18
CA ASN A 275 3.75 -16.60 18.49
C ASN A 275 2.29 -16.64 18.02
N HIS A 276 2.01 -17.32 16.90
CA HIS A 276 0.69 -17.32 16.27
C HIS A 276 0.00 -18.69 16.29
N GLY A 277 0.59 -19.69 16.96
CA GLY A 277 0.01 -21.02 17.11
C GLY A 277 -0.14 -21.80 15.80
N TRP A 278 0.62 -21.46 14.76
CA TRP A 278 0.57 -22.18 13.49
C TRP A 278 1.20 -23.56 13.56
N ASP A 279 0.70 -24.47 12.75
CA ASP A 279 1.42 -25.71 12.51
C ASP A 279 2.72 -25.44 11.72
N VAL A 280 3.82 -26.00 12.21
CA VAL A 280 5.15 -25.81 11.63
C VAL A 280 5.21 -26.36 10.20
N THR A 281 4.42 -27.39 9.88
CA THR A 281 4.44 -27.97 8.53
C THR A 281 3.74 -27.06 7.52
N ASP A 282 2.61 -26.48 7.89
CA ASP A 282 1.90 -25.46 7.11
C ASP A 282 2.74 -24.20 6.93
N ALA A 283 3.34 -23.69 8.00
CA ALA A 283 4.11 -22.45 7.97
C ALA A 283 5.37 -22.56 7.06
N ARG A 284 5.94 -23.77 6.90
CA ARG A 284 7.02 -24.04 5.94
C ARG A 284 6.55 -24.08 4.50
N LYS A 285 5.27 -24.40 4.26
CA LYS A 285 4.67 -24.57 2.94
C LYS A 285 3.89 -23.34 2.46
N ILE A 286 4.15 -22.18 3.04
CA ILE A 286 3.67 -20.90 2.50
C ILE A 286 4.32 -20.68 1.13
N TRP A 287 3.49 -20.61 0.08
CA TRP A 287 3.95 -20.37 -1.28
C TRP A 287 4.22 -18.91 -1.55
N GLY A 288 3.38 -18.02 -1.02
CA GLY A 288 3.49 -16.58 -1.26
C GLY A 288 2.44 -15.79 -0.50
N TYR A 289 2.61 -14.48 -0.60
CA TYR A 289 1.80 -13.44 0.03
C TYR A 289 1.05 -12.69 -1.06
N GLY A 290 -0.08 -12.06 -0.74
CA GLY A 290 -0.87 -11.31 -1.71
C GLY A 290 -1.62 -10.14 -1.05
N PRO A 291 -1.93 -9.06 -1.78
CA PRO A 291 -1.50 -8.78 -3.16
C PRO A 291 0.00 -8.42 -3.27
N ASP A 292 0.50 -8.37 -4.51
CA ASP A 292 1.86 -7.93 -4.90
C ASP A 292 3.03 -8.64 -4.20
N GLY A 293 2.80 -9.82 -3.62
CA GLY A 293 3.84 -10.60 -2.97
C GLY A 293 4.23 -10.12 -1.57
N THR A 294 3.58 -9.10 -1.02
CA THR A 294 3.84 -8.57 0.33
C THR A 294 2.58 -8.32 1.17
N GLY A 295 1.40 -8.39 0.58
CA GLY A 295 0.15 -8.13 1.31
C GLY A 295 -0.20 -9.20 2.35
N ALA A 296 -1.06 -8.83 3.29
CA ALA A 296 -1.52 -9.64 4.41
C ALA A 296 -2.52 -10.74 4.03
N ASN A 297 -2.23 -11.52 2.99
CA ASN A 297 -2.95 -12.74 2.62
C ASN A 297 -1.93 -13.84 2.32
N LEU A 298 -2.24 -15.08 2.70
CA LEU A 298 -1.32 -16.21 2.58
C LEU A 298 -1.89 -17.33 1.72
N PHE A 299 -1.07 -17.85 0.81
CA PHE A 299 -1.38 -19.08 0.08
C PHE A 299 -0.50 -20.22 0.61
N VAL A 300 -1.12 -21.28 1.14
CA VAL A 300 -0.45 -22.40 1.81
C VAL A 300 -0.75 -23.71 1.09
N ASP A 301 0.30 -24.50 0.86
CA ASP A 301 0.17 -25.82 0.27
C ASP A 301 -0.02 -26.90 1.34
N GLN A 302 -1.15 -27.59 1.31
CA GLN A 302 -1.49 -28.72 2.18
C GLN A 302 -1.65 -30.04 1.39
N THR A 303 -1.25 -30.05 0.11
CA THR A 303 -1.40 -31.22 -0.76
C THR A 303 -0.49 -32.37 -0.35
N LYS A 304 -0.89 -33.60 -0.72
CA LYS A 304 -0.15 -34.84 -0.45
C LYS A 304 -0.06 -35.70 -1.70
N GLY A 305 1.15 -36.01 -2.17
CA GLY A 305 1.37 -36.97 -3.26
C GLY A 305 1.02 -36.47 -4.67
N VAL A 306 0.88 -35.15 -4.88
CA VAL A 306 0.56 -34.56 -6.19
C VAL A 306 1.79 -34.47 -7.06
N SER A 307 1.73 -35.08 -8.25
CA SER A 307 2.79 -34.96 -9.27
C SER A 307 2.73 -33.60 -9.97
N TYR A 308 3.89 -33.07 -10.34
CA TYR A 308 4.04 -31.83 -11.14
C TYR A 308 3.52 -30.53 -10.49
N LEU A 309 3.37 -30.51 -9.16
CA LEU A 309 2.86 -29.36 -8.40
C LEU A 309 3.75 -28.11 -8.53
N ASN A 310 5.08 -28.28 -8.52
CA ASN A 310 6.03 -27.17 -8.58
C ASN A 310 5.94 -26.35 -9.87
N GLU A 311 5.52 -26.96 -10.98
CA GLU A 311 5.41 -26.30 -12.28
C GLU A 311 4.18 -25.37 -12.36
N ILE A 312 3.14 -25.60 -11.55
CA ILE A 312 1.96 -24.73 -11.52
C ILE A 312 2.07 -23.60 -10.49
N LYS A 313 3.08 -23.65 -9.61
CA LYS A 313 3.24 -22.73 -8.47
C LYS A 313 3.15 -21.26 -8.87
N GLU A 314 3.90 -20.85 -9.90
CA GLU A 314 3.89 -19.46 -10.39
C GLU A 314 2.53 -19.05 -10.95
N SER A 315 1.83 -19.98 -11.62
CA SER A 315 0.50 -19.71 -12.18
C SER A 315 -0.57 -19.57 -11.09
N VAL A 316 -0.46 -20.37 -10.02
CA VAL A 316 -1.32 -20.26 -8.84
C VAL A 316 -1.06 -18.95 -8.10
N LEU A 317 0.21 -18.59 -7.85
CA LEU A 317 0.54 -17.32 -7.21
C LEU A 317 0.09 -16.11 -8.03
N GLY A 318 0.19 -16.17 -9.37
CA GLY A 318 -0.34 -15.13 -10.25
C GLY A 318 -1.86 -14.98 -10.13
N GLY A 319 -2.60 -16.10 -10.07
CA GLY A 319 -4.05 -16.08 -9.87
C GLY A 319 -4.48 -15.63 -8.47
N PHE A 320 -3.71 -16.02 -7.44
CA PHE A 320 -3.92 -15.59 -6.06
C PHE A 320 -3.71 -14.08 -5.92
N ASN A 321 -2.58 -13.54 -6.42
CA ASN A 321 -2.29 -12.12 -6.38
C ASN A 321 -3.40 -11.28 -7.03
N TRP A 322 -3.93 -11.74 -8.17
CA TRP A 322 -5.05 -11.08 -8.81
C TRP A 322 -6.32 -11.15 -7.95
N ALA A 323 -6.68 -12.34 -7.46
CA ALA A 323 -7.87 -12.52 -6.62
C ALA A 323 -7.82 -11.71 -5.32
N THR A 324 -6.62 -11.55 -4.72
CA THR A 324 -6.45 -10.72 -3.51
C THR A 324 -6.40 -9.23 -3.80
N LYS A 325 -6.10 -8.83 -5.04
CA LYS A 325 -6.11 -7.43 -5.46
C LYS A 325 -7.54 -6.95 -5.72
N ASP A 326 -8.32 -7.77 -6.43
CA ASP A 326 -9.72 -7.50 -6.76
C ASP A 326 -10.60 -8.55 -6.07
N GLY A 327 -11.10 -8.26 -4.87
CA GLY A 327 -11.96 -9.18 -4.12
C GLY A 327 -13.33 -9.41 -4.76
N VAL A 328 -14.02 -10.48 -4.32
CA VAL A 328 -15.30 -10.91 -4.91
C VAL A 328 -16.48 -9.98 -4.58
N LEU A 329 -16.44 -9.28 -3.44
CA LEU A 329 -17.58 -8.49 -2.95
C LEU A 329 -17.74 -7.21 -3.73
N CYS A 330 -16.69 -6.41 -3.89
CA CYS A 330 -16.75 -5.10 -4.52
C CYS A 330 -15.46 -4.71 -5.25
N GLU A 331 -14.62 -5.70 -5.60
CA GLU A 331 -13.31 -5.49 -6.25
C GLU A 331 -12.41 -4.55 -5.44
N GLU A 332 -12.46 -4.66 -4.11
CA GLU A 332 -11.49 -4.01 -3.23
C GLU A 332 -10.44 -5.03 -2.79
N VAL A 333 -9.30 -4.54 -2.30
CA VAL A 333 -8.19 -5.38 -1.88
C VAL A 333 -8.62 -6.27 -0.72
N VAL A 334 -8.34 -7.57 -0.84
CA VAL A 334 -8.58 -8.55 0.23
C VAL A 334 -7.50 -8.39 1.30
N ARG A 335 -7.87 -8.53 2.57
CA ARG A 335 -6.99 -8.46 3.74
C ARG A 335 -7.34 -9.60 4.70
N GLY A 336 -6.33 -10.26 5.24
CA GLY A 336 -6.50 -11.24 6.30
C GLY A 336 -7.06 -12.58 5.85
N MET A 337 -6.87 -12.97 4.58
CA MET A 337 -7.32 -14.26 4.08
C MET A 337 -6.16 -15.25 3.93
N ARG A 338 -6.31 -16.44 4.51
CA ARG A 338 -5.47 -17.61 4.22
C ARG A 338 -6.21 -18.58 3.32
N VAL A 339 -5.57 -18.99 2.24
CA VAL A 339 -6.07 -20.01 1.31
C VAL A 339 -5.20 -21.24 1.42
N ASN A 340 -5.81 -22.38 1.77
CA ASN A 340 -5.15 -23.67 1.82
C ASN A 340 -5.47 -24.46 0.55
N LEU A 341 -4.43 -24.93 -0.15
CA LEU A 341 -4.55 -25.86 -1.26
C LEU A 341 -4.57 -27.29 -0.72
N LEU A 342 -5.74 -27.91 -0.74
CA LEU A 342 -5.97 -29.23 -0.15
C LEU A 342 -5.58 -30.35 -1.12
N ASP A 343 -6.03 -30.24 -2.37
CA ASP A 343 -5.77 -31.24 -3.41
C ASP A 343 -5.74 -30.60 -4.80
N VAL A 344 -5.07 -31.27 -5.74
CA VAL A 344 -4.89 -30.82 -7.12
C VAL A 344 -4.88 -32.03 -8.05
N VAL A 345 -5.75 -31.99 -9.06
CA VAL A 345 -5.72 -32.93 -10.18
C VAL A 345 -5.15 -32.18 -11.39
N LEU A 346 -4.04 -32.66 -11.93
CA LEU A 346 -3.39 -32.06 -13.11
C LEU A 346 -3.35 -33.04 -14.27
N HIS A 347 -3.44 -32.50 -15.48
CA HIS A 347 -3.13 -33.27 -16.68
C HIS A 347 -1.64 -33.62 -16.73
N ALA A 348 -1.28 -34.77 -17.32
CA ALA A 348 0.12 -35.20 -17.42
C ALA A 348 0.96 -34.26 -18.29
N ASP A 349 0.42 -33.83 -19.44
CA ASP A 349 1.15 -32.98 -20.38
C ASP A 349 1.16 -31.51 -19.97
N ALA A 350 2.35 -30.89 -19.97
CA ALA A 350 2.58 -29.48 -19.64
C ALA A 350 1.75 -28.49 -20.48
N ILE A 351 1.44 -28.85 -21.73
CA ILE A 351 0.65 -28.01 -22.66
C ILE A 351 -0.76 -27.75 -22.10
N HIS A 352 -1.33 -28.71 -21.37
CA HIS A 352 -2.69 -28.62 -20.82
C HIS A 352 -2.75 -27.99 -19.42
N ARG A 353 -1.62 -27.53 -18.88
CA ARG A 353 -1.45 -26.96 -17.52
C ARG A 353 -0.72 -25.61 -17.55
N GLY A 354 -0.66 -24.98 -18.73
CA GLY A 354 -0.08 -23.64 -18.88
C GLY A 354 -0.82 -22.58 -18.06
N MET A 355 -0.17 -21.42 -17.92
CA MET A 355 -0.65 -20.30 -17.10
C MET A 355 -2.09 -19.89 -17.40
N GLY A 356 -2.48 -19.84 -18.68
CA GLY A 356 -3.86 -19.51 -19.10
C GLY A 356 -4.93 -20.50 -18.65
N GLN A 357 -4.56 -21.71 -18.18
CA GLN A 357 -5.49 -22.68 -17.63
C GLN A 357 -5.57 -22.60 -16.11
N ILE A 358 -4.41 -22.50 -15.42
CA ILE A 358 -4.34 -22.57 -13.95
C ILE A 358 -4.67 -21.24 -13.28
N LEU A 359 -4.21 -20.13 -13.85
CA LEU A 359 -4.41 -18.79 -13.29
C LEU A 359 -5.90 -18.42 -13.14
N PRO A 360 -6.77 -18.53 -14.17
CA PRO A 360 -8.19 -18.23 -14.01
C PRO A 360 -8.90 -19.22 -13.07
N THR A 361 -8.49 -20.48 -13.04
CA THR A 361 -9.02 -21.48 -12.09
C THR A 361 -8.67 -21.13 -10.66
N THR A 362 -7.44 -20.69 -10.43
CA THR A 362 -6.99 -20.24 -9.11
C THR A 362 -7.79 -19.03 -8.66
N ARG A 363 -8.00 -18.04 -9.54
CA ARG A 363 -8.83 -16.88 -9.24
C ARG A 363 -10.26 -17.27 -8.84
N ARG A 364 -10.91 -18.16 -9.61
CA ARG A 364 -12.26 -18.65 -9.31
C ARG A 364 -12.32 -19.41 -7.97
N VAL A 365 -11.36 -20.29 -7.69
CA VAL A 365 -11.39 -21.06 -6.43
C VAL A 365 -11.14 -20.16 -5.21
N VAL A 366 -10.29 -19.12 -5.32
CA VAL A 366 -10.08 -18.15 -4.24
C VAL A 366 -11.35 -17.35 -3.97
N TYR A 367 -12.08 -16.89 -4.99
CA TYR A 367 -13.38 -16.24 -4.81
C TYR A 367 -14.43 -17.16 -4.19
N ALA A 368 -14.46 -18.43 -4.60
CA ALA A 368 -15.34 -19.41 -3.96
C ALA A 368 -14.98 -19.61 -2.48
N CYS A 369 -13.68 -19.65 -2.14
CA CYS A 369 -13.22 -19.71 -0.75
C CYS A 369 -13.66 -18.46 0.02
N GLN A 370 -13.51 -17.27 -0.56
CA GLN A 370 -13.89 -16.02 0.09
C GLN A 370 -15.40 -15.99 0.41
N LEU A 371 -16.25 -16.36 -0.55
CA LEU A 371 -17.71 -16.40 -0.36
C LEU A 371 -18.18 -17.47 0.64
N THR A 372 -17.43 -18.57 0.81
CA THR A 372 -17.79 -19.67 1.71
C THR A 372 -17.26 -19.52 3.13
N SER A 373 -16.38 -18.53 3.35
CA SER A 373 -15.65 -18.29 4.61
C SER A 373 -16.22 -17.10 5.39
N GLU A 374 -17.54 -16.89 5.32
CA GLU A 374 -18.24 -15.73 5.91
C GLU A 374 -17.57 -14.40 5.52
N PRO A 375 -17.78 -13.93 4.27
CA PRO A 375 -17.13 -12.73 3.79
C PRO A 375 -17.58 -11.51 4.60
N ALA A 376 -16.67 -10.59 4.87
CA ALA A 376 -16.95 -9.33 5.53
C ALA A 376 -16.24 -8.17 4.83
N LEU A 377 -16.78 -6.96 5.00
CA LEU A 377 -16.13 -5.73 4.54
C LEU A 377 -15.44 -5.06 5.73
N MET A 378 -14.22 -4.58 5.55
CA MET A 378 -13.50 -3.80 6.55
C MET A 378 -13.50 -2.32 6.17
N GLU A 379 -13.91 -1.47 7.10
CA GLU A 379 -13.80 -0.03 7.01
C GLU A 379 -12.50 0.46 7.69
N PRO A 380 -11.80 1.46 7.12
CA PRO A 380 -10.67 2.06 7.80
C PRO A 380 -11.15 2.98 8.93
N ILE A 381 -10.41 2.96 10.04
CA ILE A 381 -10.66 3.75 11.24
C ILE A 381 -9.50 4.71 11.46
N PHE A 382 -9.84 5.98 11.75
CA PHE A 382 -8.88 6.96 12.24
C PHE A 382 -8.76 6.90 13.75
N LEU A 383 -7.53 6.96 14.24
CA LEU A 383 -7.23 7.47 15.57
C LEU A 383 -7.28 8.99 15.52
N VAL A 384 -8.25 9.55 16.22
CA VAL A 384 -8.45 10.98 16.36
C VAL A 384 -7.90 11.43 17.70
N ASP A 385 -6.94 12.34 17.67
CA ASP A 385 -6.40 13.04 18.82
C ASP A 385 -6.94 14.47 18.82
N ILE A 386 -7.78 14.81 19.79
CA ILE A 386 -8.42 16.12 19.91
C ILE A 386 -7.87 16.84 21.12
N GLN A 387 -7.26 18.00 20.89
CA GLN A 387 -6.89 18.93 21.96
C GLN A 387 -7.98 19.99 22.09
N CYS A 388 -8.63 20.04 23.25
CA CYS A 388 -9.65 21.04 23.54
C CYS A 388 -9.62 21.46 25.02
N PRO A 389 -10.02 22.69 25.36
CA PRO A 389 -10.20 23.06 26.76
C PRO A 389 -11.43 22.36 27.36
N GLN A 390 -11.47 22.23 28.69
CA GLN A 390 -12.50 21.47 29.41
C GLN A 390 -13.94 21.96 29.16
N ASP A 391 -14.14 23.25 28.89
CA ASP A 391 -15.44 23.85 28.58
C ASP A 391 -16.03 23.40 27.23
N ALA A 392 -15.17 23.02 26.28
CA ALA A 392 -15.55 22.60 24.94
C ALA A 392 -15.69 21.08 24.78
N MET A 393 -15.35 20.29 25.81
CA MET A 393 -15.38 18.82 25.76
C MET A 393 -16.75 18.27 25.35
N GLY A 394 -17.85 18.82 25.91
CA GLY A 394 -19.20 18.36 25.59
C GLY A 394 -19.53 18.44 24.10
N GLY A 395 -19.00 19.44 23.40
CA GLY A 395 -19.11 19.57 21.94
C GLY A 395 -18.38 18.46 21.20
N CYS A 396 -17.18 18.06 21.67
CA CYS A 396 -16.41 16.97 21.08
C CYS A 396 -17.14 15.62 21.17
N TYR A 397 -17.67 15.24 22.34
CA TYR A 397 -18.45 13.99 22.47
C TYR A 397 -19.69 13.98 21.60
N GLY A 398 -20.40 15.11 21.54
CA GLY A 398 -21.61 15.23 20.73
C GLY A 398 -21.35 14.97 19.25
N VAL A 399 -20.24 15.48 18.71
CA VAL A 399 -19.85 15.25 17.30
C VAL A 399 -19.36 13.82 17.09
N LEU A 400 -18.52 13.29 17.97
CA LEU A 400 -18.01 11.92 17.86
C LEU A 400 -19.13 10.88 17.92
N THR A 401 -20.06 11.01 18.86
CA THR A 401 -21.16 10.04 19.04
C THR A 401 -22.07 9.99 17.81
N ARG A 402 -22.37 11.14 17.19
CA ARG A 402 -23.19 11.20 15.96
C ARG A 402 -22.52 10.50 14.77
N ARG A 403 -21.19 10.43 14.77
CA ARG A 403 -20.35 9.89 13.69
C ARG A 403 -19.79 8.52 14.01
N ARG A 404 -20.45 7.74 14.90
CA ARG A 404 -20.02 6.41 15.37
C ARG A 404 -18.62 6.38 15.99
N GLY A 405 -18.16 7.51 16.52
CA GLY A 405 -16.87 7.61 17.17
C GLY A 405 -16.87 6.99 18.58
N HIS A 406 -15.78 6.32 18.94
CA HIS A 406 -15.59 5.69 20.25
C HIS A 406 -14.42 6.34 20.99
N VAL A 407 -14.70 7.08 22.06
CA VAL A 407 -13.67 7.67 22.93
C VAL A 407 -13.19 6.61 23.91
N PHE A 408 -11.88 6.36 23.94
CA PHE A 408 -11.29 5.34 24.82
C PHE A 408 -10.25 5.89 25.80
N ALA A 409 -9.70 7.10 25.55
CA ALA A 409 -8.78 7.74 26.49
C ALA A 409 -9.01 9.25 26.59
N GLU A 410 -8.88 9.73 27.82
CA GLU A 410 -9.06 11.13 28.20
C GLU A 410 -7.92 11.50 29.15
N GLU A 411 -7.03 12.38 28.70
CA GLU A 411 -5.86 12.78 29.47
C GLU A 411 -5.87 14.29 29.65
N GLN A 412 -5.76 14.74 30.91
CA GLN A 412 -5.53 16.16 31.18
C GLN A 412 -4.05 16.46 31.03
N ARG A 413 -3.71 17.48 30.23
CA ARG A 413 -2.31 17.89 30.08
C ARG A 413 -1.83 18.56 31.38
N PRO A 414 -0.80 18.02 32.06
CA PRO A 414 -0.35 18.60 33.32
C PRO A 414 0.10 20.04 33.15
N GLY A 415 -0.45 20.94 33.96
CA GLY A 415 -0.08 22.36 33.96
C GLY A 415 -0.84 23.26 32.96
N THR A 416 -1.76 22.72 32.16
CA THR A 416 -2.66 23.53 31.32
C THR A 416 -4.12 23.09 31.45
N PRO A 417 -5.11 23.97 31.21
CA PRO A 417 -6.54 23.59 31.22
C PRO A 417 -6.96 22.81 29.95
N MET A 418 -6.00 22.25 29.20
CA MET A 418 -6.23 21.52 27.97
C MET A 418 -6.42 20.04 28.27
N MET A 419 -7.43 19.47 27.63
CA MET A 419 -7.74 18.05 27.65
C MET A 419 -7.36 17.46 26.29
N GLN A 420 -6.85 16.24 26.32
CA GLN A 420 -6.51 15.44 25.17
C GLN A 420 -7.48 14.25 25.12
N LEU A 421 -8.27 14.17 24.06
CA LEU A 421 -9.24 13.11 23.83
C LEU A 421 -8.73 12.22 22.70
N LYS A 422 -8.60 10.93 22.96
CA LYS A 422 -8.30 9.93 21.92
C LYS A 422 -9.54 9.10 21.62
N ALA A 423 -9.90 9.04 20.35
CA ALA A 423 -11.08 8.36 19.88
C ALA A 423 -10.83 7.63 18.57
N TYR A 424 -11.56 6.55 18.35
CA TYR A 424 -11.68 5.90 17.05
C TYR A 424 -12.82 6.53 16.27
N LEU A 425 -12.60 6.85 14.99
CA LEU A 425 -13.58 7.44 14.09
C LEU A 425 -13.52 6.76 12.73
N PRO A 426 -14.62 6.15 12.23
CA PRO A 426 -14.64 5.62 10.87
C PRO A 426 -14.34 6.68 9.81
N VAL A 427 -13.46 6.39 8.86
CA VAL A 427 -13.05 7.37 7.82
C VAL A 427 -14.25 7.85 7.01
N ASN A 428 -15.23 6.97 6.75
CA ASN A 428 -16.44 7.33 6.00
C ASN A 428 -17.30 8.37 6.73
N GLU A 429 -17.22 8.40 8.06
CA GLU A 429 -17.91 9.37 8.91
C GLU A 429 -17.01 10.57 9.24
N SER A 430 -15.80 10.66 8.67
CA SER A 430 -14.87 11.76 8.93
C SER A 430 -15.05 12.97 8.01
N PHE A 431 -15.81 12.84 6.92
CA PHE A 431 -16.04 13.93 5.97
C PHE A 431 -16.77 15.09 6.65
N GLY A 432 -16.18 16.29 6.59
CA GLY A 432 -16.69 17.49 7.25
C GLY A 432 -16.55 17.46 8.79
N PHE A 433 -15.88 16.47 9.37
CA PHE A 433 -15.68 16.35 10.83
C PHE A 433 -14.99 17.58 11.42
N THR A 434 -13.98 18.12 10.74
CA THR A 434 -13.23 19.29 11.22
C THR A 434 -14.09 20.55 11.28
N ALA A 435 -15.00 20.74 10.33
CA ALA A 435 -15.93 21.86 10.27
C ALA A 435 -16.99 21.74 11.39
N ASP A 436 -17.59 20.56 11.53
CA ASP A 436 -18.57 20.27 12.57
C ASP A 436 -17.97 20.43 13.98
N LEU A 437 -16.76 19.92 14.19
CA LEU A 437 -16.08 20.03 15.47
C LEU A 437 -15.80 21.49 15.82
N ARG A 438 -15.32 22.29 14.85
CA ARG A 438 -15.11 23.73 15.06
C ARG A 438 -16.41 24.45 15.38
N GLN A 439 -17.50 24.14 14.69
CA GLN A 439 -18.81 24.77 14.95
C GLN A 439 -19.31 24.47 16.36
N ASN A 440 -19.22 23.21 16.82
CA ASN A 440 -19.72 22.78 18.13
C ASN A 440 -18.80 23.15 19.31
N THR A 441 -17.55 23.51 19.04
CA THR A 441 -16.55 23.89 20.07
C THR A 441 -16.19 25.38 20.04
N GLY A 442 -16.82 26.17 19.17
CA GLY A 442 -16.47 27.58 18.95
C GLY A 442 -15.04 27.78 18.43
N GLY A 443 -14.51 26.79 17.69
CA GLY A 443 -13.15 26.80 17.14
C GLY A 443 -12.04 26.52 18.15
N LYS A 444 -12.37 26.08 19.37
CA LYS A 444 -11.39 25.82 20.44
C LYS A 444 -10.74 24.44 20.36
N ALA A 445 -11.35 23.50 19.62
CA ALA A 445 -10.83 22.14 19.47
C ALA A 445 -9.97 21.98 18.21
N PHE A 446 -8.85 21.28 18.37
CA PHE A 446 -7.91 20.98 17.30
C PHE A 446 -7.83 19.45 17.13
N PRO A 447 -8.47 18.90 16.08
CA PRO A 447 -8.39 17.48 15.79
C PRO A 447 -7.15 17.16 14.94
N GLN A 448 -6.54 16.02 15.23
CA GLN A 448 -5.59 15.35 14.36
C GLN A 448 -6.12 13.94 14.08
N CYS A 449 -6.25 13.57 12.82
CA CYS A 449 -6.70 12.24 12.42
C CYS A 449 -5.53 11.50 11.78
N ILE A 450 -5.23 10.30 12.28
CA ILE A 450 -4.19 9.43 11.76
C ILE A 450 -4.84 8.07 11.49
N PHE A 451 -4.54 7.44 10.36
CA PHE A 451 -5.00 6.07 10.11
C PHE A 451 -4.43 5.13 11.18
N ASP A 452 -5.29 4.33 11.80
CA ASP A 452 -4.93 3.43 12.88
C ASP A 452 -5.02 1.97 12.43
N HIS A 453 -6.25 1.49 12.18
CA HIS A 453 -6.50 0.10 11.80
C HIS A 453 -7.73 -0.05 10.87
N TYR A 454 -7.91 -1.25 10.36
CA TYR A 454 -9.12 -1.69 9.65
C TYR A 454 -10.04 -2.43 10.61
N GLN A 455 -11.34 -2.11 10.57
CA GLN A 455 -12.34 -2.76 11.41
C GLN A 455 -13.42 -3.41 10.53
N ALA A 456 -13.79 -4.66 10.84
CA ALA A 456 -14.89 -5.32 10.15
C ALA A 456 -16.22 -4.60 10.41
N VAL A 457 -16.92 -4.27 9.32
CA VAL A 457 -18.27 -3.70 9.34
C VAL A 457 -19.24 -4.80 9.79
N GLY A 458 -20.08 -4.47 10.76
CA GLY A 458 -21.12 -5.40 11.23
C GLY A 458 -22.19 -5.64 10.16
N GLY A 459 -22.54 -6.91 9.97
CA GLY A 459 -23.58 -7.36 9.04
C GLY A 459 -23.01 -8.18 7.88
N ASP A 460 -23.89 -8.91 7.20
CA ASP A 460 -23.54 -9.76 6.07
C ASP A 460 -23.47 -8.90 4.78
N PRO A 461 -22.31 -8.77 4.11
CA PRO A 461 -22.19 -7.98 2.88
C PRO A 461 -23.05 -8.48 1.72
N THR A 462 -23.60 -9.70 1.79
CA THR A 462 -24.48 -10.26 0.75
C THR A 462 -25.95 -9.90 0.94
N ASP A 463 -26.36 -9.47 2.14
CA ASP A 463 -27.73 -9.03 2.43
C ASP A 463 -27.85 -7.50 2.31
N THR A 464 -28.61 -7.05 1.30
CA THR A 464 -28.77 -5.64 0.94
C THR A 464 -29.51 -4.80 1.99
N ASN A 465 -30.13 -5.42 3.00
CA ASN A 465 -30.87 -4.69 4.04
C ASN A 465 -29.97 -4.10 5.12
N ASN A 466 -28.83 -4.74 5.40
CA ASN A 466 -27.92 -4.32 6.45
C ASN A 466 -26.92 -3.25 5.96
N MET A 467 -26.16 -2.68 6.90
CA MET A 467 -25.21 -1.61 6.59
C MET A 467 -24.11 -2.08 5.62
N ALA A 468 -23.54 -3.27 5.85
CA ALA A 468 -22.50 -3.84 5.01
C ALA A 468 -22.98 -4.05 3.56
N GLY A 469 -24.16 -4.64 3.36
CA GLY A 469 -24.73 -4.86 2.04
C GLY A 469 -25.10 -3.57 1.31
N LYS A 470 -25.58 -2.54 2.01
CA LYS A 470 -25.80 -1.20 1.41
C LYS A 470 -24.50 -0.57 0.93
N LEU A 471 -23.43 -0.67 1.73
CA LEU A 471 -22.11 -0.18 1.37
C LEU A 471 -21.56 -0.93 0.15
N VAL A 472 -21.65 -2.26 0.16
CA VAL A 472 -21.22 -3.10 -0.98
C VAL A 472 -22.00 -2.77 -2.24
N ASN A 473 -23.33 -2.67 -2.16
CA ASN A 473 -24.18 -2.30 -3.28
C ASN A 473 -23.80 -0.93 -3.85
N GLY A 474 -23.61 0.08 -2.98
CA GLY A 474 -23.20 1.42 -3.38
C GLY A 474 -21.83 1.45 -4.08
N VAL A 475 -20.84 0.70 -3.57
CA VAL A 475 -19.52 0.58 -4.20
C VAL A 475 -19.63 -0.13 -5.55
N ARG A 476 -20.40 -1.21 -5.66
CA ARG A 476 -20.59 -1.98 -6.89
C ARG A 476 -21.27 -1.16 -7.98
N VAL A 477 -22.36 -0.45 -7.66
CA VAL A 477 -23.07 0.44 -8.59
C VAL A 477 -22.12 1.52 -9.11
N ARG A 478 -21.31 2.13 -8.23
CA ARG A 478 -20.35 3.16 -8.65
C ARG A 478 -19.30 2.61 -9.61
N LYS A 479 -18.78 1.41 -9.35
CA LYS A 479 -17.82 0.74 -10.25
C LYS A 479 -18.44 0.21 -11.55
N GLY A 480 -19.75 0.38 -11.76
CA GLY A 480 -20.47 -0.16 -12.91
C GLY A 480 -20.62 -1.69 -12.89
N LEU A 481 -20.45 -2.31 -11.72
CA LEU A 481 -20.65 -3.75 -11.51
C LEU A 481 -22.14 -4.05 -11.30
N ASN A 482 -22.52 -5.33 -11.45
CA ASN A 482 -23.86 -5.77 -11.06
C ASN A 482 -24.09 -5.47 -9.57
N PRO A 483 -25.17 -4.77 -9.17
CA PRO A 483 -25.42 -4.39 -7.77
C PRO A 483 -25.36 -5.53 -6.76
N ASP A 484 -25.74 -6.75 -7.18
CA ASP A 484 -25.71 -7.93 -6.33
C ASP A 484 -24.34 -8.61 -6.35
N VAL A 485 -23.92 -9.13 -5.19
CA VAL A 485 -22.72 -9.95 -5.07
C VAL A 485 -22.92 -11.23 -5.89
N PRO A 486 -21.94 -11.66 -6.72
CA PRO A 486 -22.14 -12.83 -7.56
C PRO A 486 -22.35 -14.09 -6.72
N PRO A 487 -23.32 -14.96 -7.09
CA PRO A 487 -23.59 -16.17 -6.35
C PRO A 487 -22.43 -17.15 -6.45
N LEU A 488 -22.27 -17.97 -5.40
CA LEU A 488 -21.21 -18.97 -5.30
C LEU A 488 -21.15 -19.93 -6.50
N ASP A 489 -22.31 -20.27 -7.09
CA ASP A 489 -22.42 -21.15 -8.27
C ASP A 489 -21.67 -20.63 -9.51
N ARG A 490 -21.34 -19.34 -9.56
CA ARG A 490 -20.52 -18.77 -10.64
C ARG A 490 -19.06 -19.23 -10.57
N PHE A 491 -18.56 -19.46 -9.35
CA PHE A 491 -17.15 -19.74 -9.08
C PHE A 491 -16.90 -21.19 -8.68
N TYR A 492 -17.89 -21.83 -8.07
CA TYR A 492 -17.84 -23.21 -7.62
C TYR A 492 -18.27 -24.18 -8.72
N ASP A 493 -17.38 -25.09 -9.10
CA ASP A 493 -17.71 -26.16 -10.03
C ASP A 493 -18.11 -27.44 -9.28
N LYS A 494 -19.26 -28.03 -9.62
CA LYS A 494 -19.66 -29.34 -9.09
C LYS A 494 -18.76 -30.44 -9.67
N LEU A 495 -18.45 -31.45 -8.85
CA LEU A 495 -17.51 -32.54 -9.14
C LEU A 495 -17.79 -33.27 -10.47
#